data_AF-A0A3B9YUS7-F1
#
_entry.id   AF-A0A3B9YUS7-F1
#
_cell.length_a   1.000
_cell.length_b   1.000
_cell.length_c   1.000
_cell.angle_alpha   90.00
_cell.angle_beta   90.00
_cell.angle_gamma   90.00
#
_symmetry.space_group_name_H-M   'P 1'
#
loop_
_entity.id
_entity.type
_entity.pdbx_description
1 polymer ?
#
loop_
_entity_poly.entity_id
_entity_poly.type
_entity_poly.pdbx_seq_one_letter_code
_entity_poly.pdbx_strand_id
1 'polypeptide(L)'
;MDVAKQTAKTAKKAIESIAEQAAQSTIALNPIVGLNRQELLRAVGLVATEIVRQPLLFTKHAGAFGNDVFSVLRGKSEYAPEPRDKRFMDKFWQENAVYKRGMQGWLALRKNLRNWVDDAEMSPTDKTRANFVLDILTDAVAPTNSLIGNPAALKKAYESRGRSLVKGLGNLYHDVMHNGGMPSQVDKRPFKVGKNLAITPGKVVYRTEMLELIQYTPTTPSVSEKPLLIIPPQINKFYASDLTADKSMFRYLVGKGIQLFAISWRNPTKKHAHWGLKNYIEEIIGAVDVTLKITKQKSLNLSGACSGGITMASMLSYLAAHKDKRINAVTFLVCVLDPQKDDSEIGAFVTPKTIEFARVRSRKRGILTGQDLSRTFAWLRPNDLIWNYVINNYLLGEDPPPFDILYWNNDSTNLPAQLHSDYLDLYEKQPMANPGTVEFMNHKLDITKVKNDAFIVGGVTDHITPWRAVYRTTQMIGTPKENIRFVLSSSGHIQSLINPPGNPKARFFMNSGLPASTDEWIAGAGETKGSWWDMWADWLIERSGKTKRSSKKLGSAAFPPLGEAPGDYVHG
;
A
#
# COMPACT_ATOMS: atom_id res chain seq x y z
N MET A 1 -35.13 -9.86 13.12
CA MET A 1 -33.82 -10.49 13.42
C MET A 1 -33.22 -11.20 12.19
N ASP A 2 -34.05 -11.77 11.30
CA ASP A 2 -33.56 -12.54 10.13
C ASP A 2 -32.95 -11.71 9.00
N VAL A 3 -33.48 -10.51 8.70
CA VAL A 3 -32.94 -9.63 7.64
C VAL A 3 -31.53 -9.15 7.96
N ALA A 4 -31.25 -8.79 9.23
CA ALA A 4 -29.92 -8.38 9.68
C ALA A 4 -28.91 -9.54 9.57
N LYS A 5 -29.29 -10.74 10.01
CA LYS A 5 -28.45 -11.96 9.89
C LYS A 5 -28.19 -12.34 8.43
N GLN A 6 -29.16 -12.16 7.55
CA GLN A 6 -29.03 -12.46 6.12
C GLN A 6 -28.12 -11.44 5.40
N THR A 7 -28.19 -10.17 5.78
CA THR A 7 -27.31 -9.11 5.27
C THR A 7 -25.87 -9.34 5.70
N ALA A 8 -25.66 -9.68 6.98
CA ALA A 8 -24.38 -10.07 7.56
C ALA A 8 -23.72 -11.27 6.84
N LYS A 9 -24.49 -12.34 6.62
CA LYS A 9 -24.03 -13.54 5.91
C LYS A 9 -23.65 -13.24 4.45
N THR A 10 -24.30 -12.26 3.83
CA THR A 10 -24.02 -11.82 2.46
C THR A 10 -22.73 -11.00 2.40
N ALA A 11 -22.52 -10.09 3.35
CA ALA A 11 -21.30 -9.28 3.43
C ALA A 11 -20.05 -10.13 3.71
N LYS A 12 -20.13 -11.09 4.65
CA LYS A 12 -19.01 -12.01 4.92
C LYS A 12 -18.57 -12.76 3.66
N LYS A 13 -19.52 -13.36 2.93
CA LYS A 13 -19.25 -14.02 1.64
C LYS A 13 -18.70 -13.08 0.59
N ALA A 14 -19.20 -11.85 0.52
CA ALA A 14 -18.70 -10.85 -0.41
C ALA A 14 -17.26 -10.45 -0.10
N ILE A 15 -16.92 -10.22 1.18
CA ILE A 15 -15.56 -9.92 1.65
C ILE A 15 -14.62 -11.08 1.36
N GLU A 16 -15.00 -12.31 1.71
CA GLU A 16 -14.23 -13.53 1.43
C GLU A 16 -13.99 -13.69 -0.08
N SER A 17 -15.03 -13.55 -0.90
CA SER A 17 -14.90 -13.62 -2.35
C SER A 17 -14.00 -12.52 -2.92
N ILE A 18 -14.11 -11.28 -2.43
CA ILE A 18 -13.24 -10.17 -2.85
C ILE A 18 -11.78 -10.46 -2.46
N ALA A 19 -11.55 -10.97 -1.26
CA ALA A 19 -10.22 -11.33 -0.77
C ALA A 19 -9.61 -12.47 -1.60
N GLU A 20 -10.37 -13.52 -1.90
CA GLU A 20 -9.95 -14.63 -2.77
C GLU A 20 -9.63 -14.15 -4.19
N GLN A 21 -10.48 -13.30 -4.78
CA GLN A 21 -10.26 -12.75 -6.11
C GLN A 21 -9.02 -11.87 -6.20
N ALA A 22 -8.71 -11.13 -5.12
CA ALA A 22 -7.58 -10.23 -5.09
C ALA A 22 -6.26 -10.89 -4.70
N ALA A 23 -6.30 -11.95 -3.88
CA ALA A 23 -5.15 -12.83 -3.66
C ALA A 23 -4.59 -13.40 -4.97
N GLN A 24 -5.44 -13.51 -5.99
CA GLN A 24 -5.09 -13.94 -7.34
C GLN A 24 -4.67 -12.81 -8.30
N SER A 25 -4.68 -11.52 -7.90
CA SER A 25 -4.56 -10.44 -8.88
C SER A 25 -3.95 -9.08 -8.48
N THR A 26 -3.49 -8.81 -7.25
CA THR A 26 -2.90 -7.47 -6.95
C THR A 26 -1.86 -7.37 -5.83
N ILE A 27 -1.26 -6.18 -5.74
CA ILE A 27 0.15 -5.87 -5.45
C ILE A 27 0.37 -5.19 -4.07
N ALA A 28 1.48 -5.62 -3.45
CA ALA A 28 2.36 -5.01 -2.44
C ALA A 28 1.98 -5.04 -0.95
N LEU A 29 3.03 -5.26 -0.11
CA LEU A 29 3.11 -5.43 1.35
C LEU A 29 4.21 -4.49 1.94
N ASN A 30 4.23 -4.27 3.27
CA ASN A 30 5.01 -3.24 4.00
C ASN A 30 6.52 -3.11 3.63
N PRO A 31 7.00 -1.94 3.12
CA PRO A 31 8.37 -1.77 2.61
C PRO A 31 9.42 -1.32 3.62
N ILE A 32 9.01 -0.92 4.83
CA ILE A 32 9.89 -0.16 5.74
C ILE A 32 11.08 -1.02 6.19
N VAL A 33 10.88 -2.33 6.40
CA VAL A 33 11.97 -3.22 6.84
C VAL A 33 12.87 -3.68 5.69
N GLY A 34 12.35 -3.73 4.45
CA GLY A 34 13.10 -4.27 3.32
C GLY A 34 13.20 -5.80 3.30
N LEU A 35 13.35 -6.41 2.12
CA LEU A 35 13.91 -7.76 1.97
C LEU A 35 15.35 -7.63 1.49
N ASN A 36 16.27 -8.29 2.18
CA ASN A 36 17.69 -8.24 1.82
C ASN A 36 18.12 -9.54 1.08
N ARG A 37 19.16 -9.43 0.23
CA ARG A 37 19.69 -10.57 -0.54
C ARG A 37 20.22 -11.69 0.34
N GLN A 38 20.75 -11.36 1.53
CA GLN A 38 21.29 -12.35 2.45
C GLN A 38 20.20 -13.21 3.09
N GLU A 39 19.03 -12.65 3.43
CA GLU A 39 17.88 -13.41 3.92
C GLU A 39 17.29 -14.30 2.83
N LEU A 40 17.25 -13.82 1.58
CA LEU A 40 16.87 -14.67 0.45
C LEU A 40 17.83 -15.85 0.31
N LEU A 41 19.14 -15.60 0.37
CA LEU A 41 20.16 -16.66 0.33
C LEU A 41 20.09 -17.59 1.55
N ARG A 42 19.75 -17.08 2.74
CA ARG A 42 19.54 -17.90 3.92
C ARG A 42 18.29 -18.76 3.81
N ALA A 43 17.20 -18.25 3.26
CA ALA A 43 15.99 -19.03 3.03
C ALA A 43 16.20 -20.09 1.93
N VAL A 44 17.00 -19.80 0.90
CA VAL A 44 17.50 -20.82 -0.04
C VAL A 44 18.36 -21.86 0.69
N GLY A 45 19.28 -21.42 1.54
CA GLY A 45 20.11 -22.30 2.37
C GLY A 45 19.30 -23.14 3.36
N LEU A 46 18.22 -22.61 3.90
CA LEU A 46 17.26 -23.31 4.76
C LEU A 46 16.58 -24.44 3.98
N VAL A 47 16.07 -24.16 2.79
CA VAL A 47 15.49 -25.19 1.89
C VAL A 47 16.54 -26.26 1.59
N ALA A 48 17.76 -25.88 1.22
CA ALA A 48 18.84 -26.83 0.95
C ALA A 48 19.22 -27.68 2.18
N THR A 49 19.27 -27.06 3.35
CA THR A 49 19.55 -27.75 4.63
C THR A 49 18.45 -28.76 4.94
N GLU A 50 17.20 -28.39 4.71
CA GLU A 50 16.05 -29.25 5.01
C GLU A 50 15.97 -30.46 4.09
N ILE A 51 16.33 -30.29 2.81
CA ILE A 51 16.50 -31.40 1.87
C ILE A 51 17.54 -32.40 2.39
N VAL A 52 18.66 -31.91 2.95
CA VAL A 52 19.72 -32.75 3.53
C VAL A 52 19.29 -33.41 4.84
N ARG A 53 18.49 -32.72 5.67
CA ARG A 53 18.00 -33.25 6.96
C ARG A 53 16.91 -34.30 6.80
N GLN A 54 16.07 -34.16 5.78
CA GLN A 54 14.94 -35.07 5.52
C GLN A 54 15.02 -35.68 4.12
N PRO A 55 16.08 -36.46 3.81
CA PRO A 55 16.31 -36.98 2.47
C PRO A 55 15.23 -38.00 2.06
N LEU A 56 14.71 -38.78 3.00
CA LEU A 56 13.61 -39.72 2.75
C LEU A 56 12.30 -39.00 2.40
N LEU A 57 12.01 -37.88 3.07
CA LEU A 57 10.83 -37.08 2.75
C LEU A 57 10.98 -36.41 1.39
N PHE A 58 12.13 -35.79 1.12
CA PHE A 58 12.40 -35.16 -0.17
C PHE A 58 12.33 -36.19 -1.32
N THR A 59 12.92 -37.37 -1.15
CA THR A 59 12.86 -38.45 -2.16
C THR A 59 11.45 -38.99 -2.37
N LYS A 60 10.61 -39.08 -1.33
CA LYS A 60 9.18 -39.37 -1.45
C LYS A 60 8.47 -38.37 -2.37
N HIS A 61 8.66 -37.07 -2.16
CA HIS A 61 8.04 -36.03 -3.00
C HIS A 61 8.66 -35.93 -4.39
N ALA A 62 9.96 -36.19 -4.54
CA ALA A 62 10.61 -36.29 -5.84
C ALA A 62 10.08 -37.49 -6.65
N GLY A 63 9.83 -38.64 -5.99
CA GLY A 63 9.17 -39.79 -6.59
C GLY A 63 7.73 -39.51 -7.00
N ALA A 64 6.96 -38.83 -6.14
CA ALA A 64 5.61 -38.36 -6.47
C ALA A 64 5.61 -37.42 -7.69
N PHE A 65 6.55 -36.48 -7.75
CA PHE A 65 6.76 -35.63 -8.92
C PHE A 65 7.11 -36.43 -10.18
N GLY A 66 7.98 -37.44 -10.07
CA GLY A 66 8.30 -38.34 -11.18
C GLY A 66 7.07 -39.08 -11.73
N ASN A 67 6.21 -39.58 -10.84
CA ASN A 67 4.94 -40.22 -11.22
C ASN A 67 3.97 -39.23 -11.89
N ASP A 68 3.93 -37.99 -11.40
CA ASP A 68 3.15 -36.93 -12.02
C ASP A 68 3.66 -36.58 -13.42
N VAL A 69 4.97 -36.40 -13.60
CA VAL A 69 5.60 -36.16 -14.91
C VAL A 69 5.31 -37.29 -15.88
N PHE A 70 5.38 -38.54 -15.42
CA PHE A 70 5.04 -39.70 -16.23
C PHE A 70 3.56 -39.71 -16.65
N SER A 71 2.66 -39.33 -15.74
CA SER A 71 1.23 -39.18 -16.03
C SER A 71 0.96 -38.05 -17.02
N VAL A 72 1.69 -36.94 -16.91
CA VAL A 72 1.67 -35.81 -17.85
C VAL A 72 2.13 -36.25 -19.24
N LEU A 73 3.27 -36.94 -19.35
CA LEU A 73 3.79 -37.43 -20.63
C LEU A 73 2.83 -38.42 -21.31
N ARG A 74 2.17 -39.28 -20.52
CA ARG A 74 1.13 -40.21 -20.99
C ARG A 74 -0.22 -39.53 -21.30
N GLY A 75 -0.37 -38.23 -21.03
CA GLY A 75 -1.61 -37.49 -21.24
C GLY A 75 -2.75 -37.87 -20.28
N LYS A 76 -2.43 -38.51 -19.15
CA LYS A 76 -3.38 -38.92 -18.10
C LYS A 76 -3.47 -37.94 -16.93
N SER A 77 -2.72 -36.85 -16.98
CA SER A 77 -2.71 -35.85 -15.91
C SER A 77 -3.97 -34.99 -15.91
N GLU A 78 -4.54 -34.81 -14.73
CA GLU A 78 -5.67 -33.91 -14.46
C GLU A 78 -5.22 -32.52 -13.96
N TYR A 79 -3.91 -32.24 -13.96
CA TYR A 79 -3.43 -30.91 -13.58
C TYR A 79 -4.04 -29.86 -14.51
N ALA A 80 -4.66 -28.86 -13.89
CA ALA A 80 -5.24 -27.70 -14.55
C ALA A 80 -4.77 -26.43 -13.82
N PRO A 81 -4.53 -25.34 -14.54
CA PRO A 81 -4.22 -24.06 -13.92
C PRO A 81 -5.44 -23.56 -13.14
N GLU A 82 -5.23 -22.66 -12.19
CA GLU A 82 -6.34 -21.97 -11.56
C GLU A 82 -7.17 -21.23 -12.63
N PRO A 83 -8.52 -21.20 -12.53
CA PRO A 83 -9.39 -20.66 -13.59
C PRO A 83 -9.11 -19.20 -14.04
N ARG A 84 -8.29 -18.45 -13.29
CA ARG A 84 -7.94 -17.06 -13.55
C ARG A 84 -6.43 -16.81 -13.64
N ASP A 85 -5.60 -17.87 -13.71
CA ASP A 85 -4.17 -17.71 -13.89
C ASP A 85 -3.87 -17.15 -15.28
N LYS A 86 -3.51 -15.86 -15.33
CA LYS A 86 -3.27 -15.10 -16.56
C LYS A 86 -2.21 -15.72 -17.46
N ARG A 87 -1.27 -16.49 -16.90
CA ARG A 87 -0.21 -17.19 -17.64
C ARG A 87 -0.77 -18.19 -18.66
N PHE A 88 -1.88 -18.84 -18.31
CA PHE A 88 -2.40 -19.98 -19.06
C PHE A 88 -3.76 -19.71 -19.73
N MET A 89 -4.08 -18.43 -19.95
CA MET A 89 -5.36 -18.01 -20.57
C MET A 89 -5.41 -18.22 -22.09
N ASP A 90 -4.27 -18.35 -22.75
CA ASP A 90 -4.24 -18.64 -24.19
C ASP A 90 -4.75 -20.07 -24.46
N LYS A 91 -5.63 -20.22 -25.46
CA LYS A 91 -6.24 -21.51 -25.83
C LYS A 91 -5.21 -22.57 -26.22
N PHE A 92 -4.02 -22.18 -26.69
CA PHE A 92 -2.94 -23.10 -27.02
C PHE A 92 -2.50 -23.97 -25.83
N TRP A 93 -2.67 -23.50 -24.59
CA TRP A 93 -2.39 -24.30 -23.39
C TRP A 93 -3.33 -25.49 -23.22
N GLN A 94 -4.52 -25.45 -23.84
CA GLN A 94 -5.50 -26.53 -23.82
C GLN A 94 -5.46 -27.35 -25.11
N GLU A 95 -5.26 -26.69 -26.25
CA GLU A 95 -5.37 -27.28 -27.59
C GLU A 95 -4.09 -27.98 -28.07
N ASN A 96 -2.90 -27.52 -27.63
CA ASN A 96 -1.63 -28.09 -28.07
C ASN A 96 -1.04 -29.02 -27.00
N ALA A 97 -0.78 -30.28 -27.36
CA ALA A 97 -0.29 -31.29 -26.43
C ALA A 97 1.08 -30.97 -25.80
N VAL A 98 1.97 -30.28 -26.51
CA VAL A 98 3.31 -29.90 -25.99
C VAL A 98 3.16 -28.82 -24.92
N TYR A 99 2.44 -27.75 -25.21
CA TYR A 99 2.18 -26.67 -24.24
C TYR A 99 1.39 -27.17 -23.04
N LYS A 100 0.33 -27.95 -23.27
CA LYS A 100 -0.46 -28.56 -22.20
C LYS A 100 0.41 -29.39 -21.26
N ARG A 101 1.29 -30.25 -21.79
CA ARG A 101 2.21 -31.06 -20.98
C ARG A 101 3.24 -30.21 -20.25
N GLY A 102 3.79 -29.17 -20.89
CA GLY A 102 4.73 -28.24 -20.25
C GLY A 102 4.09 -27.53 -19.05
N MET A 103 2.87 -27.02 -19.20
CA MET A 103 2.10 -26.41 -18.12
C MET A 103 1.81 -27.43 -17.00
N GLN A 104 1.32 -28.62 -17.34
CA GLN A 104 0.99 -29.63 -16.34
C GLN A 104 2.22 -30.12 -15.56
N GLY A 105 3.37 -30.26 -16.23
CA GLY A 105 4.65 -30.59 -15.58
C GLY A 105 5.10 -29.50 -14.61
N TRP A 106 4.94 -28.23 -14.98
CA TRP A 106 5.23 -27.10 -14.10
C TRP A 106 4.26 -27.01 -12.90
N LEU A 107 2.96 -27.24 -13.11
CA LEU A 107 1.96 -27.33 -12.04
C LEU A 107 2.27 -28.48 -11.06
N ALA A 108 2.66 -29.64 -11.59
CA ALA A 108 3.11 -30.77 -10.80
C ALA A 108 4.34 -30.44 -9.95
N LEU A 109 5.32 -29.74 -10.53
CA LEU A 109 6.52 -29.29 -9.80
C LEU A 109 6.13 -28.40 -8.61
N ARG A 110 5.29 -27.39 -8.84
CA ARG A 110 4.84 -26.47 -7.78
C ARG A 110 4.10 -27.19 -6.67
N LYS A 111 3.16 -28.06 -7.02
CA LYS A 111 2.39 -28.81 -6.01
C LYS A 111 3.28 -29.73 -5.18
N ASN A 112 4.20 -30.46 -5.81
CA ASN A 112 5.07 -31.38 -5.07
C ASN A 112 6.06 -30.65 -4.16
N LEU A 113 6.60 -29.50 -4.59
CA LEU A 113 7.44 -28.65 -3.74
C LEU A 113 6.67 -28.09 -2.54
N ARG A 114 5.42 -27.66 -2.73
CA ARG A 114 4.57 -27.16 -1.64
C ARG A 114 4.19 -28.26 -0.65
N ASN A 115 3.77 -29.42 -1.16
CA ASN A 115 3.49 -30.59 -0.32
C ASN A 115 4.72 -31.03 0.49
N TRP A 116 5.93 -30.93 -0.09
CA TRP A 116 7.16 -31.23 0.64
C TRP A 116 7.38 -30.27 1.81
N VAL A 117 7.18 -28.96 1.63
CA VAL A 117 7.28 -27.98 2.73
C VAL A 117 6.20 -28.21 3.78
N ASP A 118 4.99 -28.55 3.36
CA ASP A 118 3.86 -28.82 4.26
C ASP A 118 4.11 -30.06 5.12
N ASP A 119 4.70 -31.13 4.56
CA ASP A 119 5.08 -32.35 5.28
C ASP A 119 6.38 -32.21 6.09
N ALA A 120 7.26 -31.25 5.76
CA ALA A 120 8.56 -31.10 6.42
C ALA A 120 8.45 -30.69 7.90
N GLU A 121 9.38 -31.17 8.73
CA GLU A 121 9.44 -30.84 10.17
C GLU A 121 10.10 -29.47 10.42
N MET A 122 9.43 -28.42 9.96
CA MET A 122 9.89 -27.03 10.09
C MET A 122 8.95 -26.22 11.00
N SER A 123 9.50 -25.17 11.62
CA SER A 123 8.67 -24.18 12.32
C SER A 123 7.69 -23.50 11.35
N PRO A 124 6.51 -23.02 11.80
CA PRO A 124 5.55 -22.33 10.92
C PRO A 124 6.16 -21.12 10.17
N THR A 125 7.06 -20.40 10.83
CA THR A 125 7.81 -19.28 10.24
C THR A 125 8.74 -19.76 9.13
N ASP A 126 9.46 -20.86 9.34
CA ASP A 126 10.38 -21.41 8.36
C ASP A 126 9.65 -22.04 7.17
N LYS A 127 8.49 -22.68 7.38
CA LYS A 127 7.59 -23.11 6.29
C LYS A 127 7.15 -21.92 5.42
N THR A 128 6.75 -20.83 6.05
CA THR A 128 6.37 -19.59 5.34
C THR A 128 7.53 -19.06 4.49
N ARG A 129 8.75 -19.02 5.05
CA ARG A 129 9.95 -18.57 4.32
C ARG A 129 10.32 -19.50 3.16
N ALA A 130 10.24 -20.81 3.38
CA ALA A 130 10.54 -21.82 2.36
C ALA A 130 9.55 -21.74 1.19
N ASN A 131 8.24 -21.70 1.48
CA ASN A 131 7.20 -21.52 0.48
C ASN A 131 7.42 -20.25 -0.34
N PHE A 132 7.72 -19.12 0.32
CA PHE A 132 8.01 -17.85 -0.36
C PHE A 132 9.19 -17.97 -1.35
N VAL A 133 10.30 -18.59 -0.96
CA VAL A 133 11.46 -18.78 -1.86
C VAL A 133 11.16 -19.75 -3.00
N LEU A 134 10.46 -20.85 -2.72
CA LEU A 134 10.08 -21.82 -3.74
C LEU A 134 9.12 -21.21 -4.76
N ASP A 135 8.21 -20.34 -4.35
CA ASP A 135 7.36 -19.59 -5.28
C ASP A 135 8.20 -18.68 -6.18
N ILE A 136 9.18 -17.93 -5.65
CA ILE A 136 10.10 -17.12 -6.47
C ILE A 136 10.85 -17.98 -7.51
N LEU A 137 11.39 -19.12 -7.09
CA LEU A 137 12.16 -20.01 -7.96
C LEU A 137 11.28 -20.68 -9.03
N THR A 138 10.11 -21.19 -8.64
CA THR A 138 9.18 -21.86 -9.55
C THR A 138 8.53 -20.90 -10.52
N ASP A 139 8.22 -19.67 -10.11
CA ASP A 139 7.73 -18.61 -11.00
C ASP A 139 8.81 -18.20 -12.00
N ALA A 140 10.10 -18.16 -11.61
CA ALA A 140 11.18 -17.81 -12.53
C ALA A 140 11.34 -18.81 -13.68
N VAL A 141 11.10 -20.10 -13.42
CA VAL A 141 11.16 -21.17 -14.43
C VAL A 141 9.80 -21.48 -15.06
N ALA A 142 8.80 -20.62 -14.86
CA ALA A 142 7.50 -20.78 -15.51
C ALA A 142 7.66 -20.82 -17.05
N PRO A 143 7.02 -21.78 -17.75
CA PRO A 143 7.16 -21.92 -19.20
C PRO A 143 6.89 -20.62 -19.97
N THR A 144 5.92 -19.84 -19.48
CA THR A 144 5.50 -18.54 -20.02
C THR A 144 6.59 -17.46 -20.05
N ASN A 145 7.64 -17.61 -19.24
CA ASN A 145 8.70 -16.59 -19.13
C ASN A 145 9.75 -16.72 -20.24
N SER A 146 9.67 -17.78 -21.04
CA SER A 146 10.55 -17.99 -22.19
C SER A 146 9.79 -17.75 -23.50
N LEU A 147 10.47 -17.26 -24.54
CA LEU A 147 9.83 -17.07 -25.84
C LEU A 147 9.23 -18.37 -26.37
N ILE A 148 10.00 -19.47 -26.36
CA ILE A 148 9.56 -20.77 -26.89
C ILE A 148 8.38 -21.34 -26.08
N GLY A 149 8.41 -21.18 -24.76
CA GLY A 149 7.36 -21.64 -23.85
C GLY A 149 6.13 -20.73 -23.77
N ASN A 150 6.11 -19.59 -24.46
CA ASN A 150 5.00 -18.66 -24.46
C ASN A 150 4.30 -18.61 -25.84
N PRO A 151 3.17 -19.32 -26.01
CA PRO A 151 2.49 -19.41 -27.31
C PRO A 151 1.98 -18.05 -27.80
N ALA A 152 1.53 -17.18 -26.88
CA ALA A 152 1.08 -15.83 -27.22
C ALA A 152 2.23 -14.97 -27.77
N ALA A 153 3.42 -15.06 -27.15
CA ALA A 153 4.61 -14.35 -27.62
C ALA A 153 5.10 -14.84 -28.99
N LEU A 154 5.15 -16.16 -29.21
CA LEU A 154 5.50 -16.72 -30.51
C LEU A 154 4.51 -16.32 -31.60
N LYS A 155 3.21 -16.40 -31.30
CA LYS A 155 2.15 -15.96 -32.20
C LYS A 155 2.34 -14.49 -32.58
N LYS A 156 2.57 -13.61 -31.60
CA LYS A 156 2.81 -12.18 -31.83
C LYS A 156 4.08 -11.91 -32.63
N ALA A 157 5.16 -12.65 -32.36
CA ALA A 157 6.40 -12.56 -33.10
C ALA A 157 6.20 -12.94 -34.57
N TYR A 158 5.45 -14.01 -34.84
CA TYR A 158 5.11 -14.42 -36.20
C TYR A 158 4.21 -13.39 -36.91
N GLU A 159 3.09 -13.00 -36.28
CA GLU A 159 2.14 -12.02 -36.84
C GLU A 159 2.78 -10.66 -37.14
N SER A 160 3.71 -10.21 -36.28
CA SER A 160 4.43 -8.95 -36.45
C SER A 160 5.68 -9.07 -37.33
N ARG A 161 5.98 -10.25 -37.88
CA ARG A 161 7.21 -10.55 -38.65
C ARG A 161 8.48 -10.15 -37.88
N GLY A 162 8.53 -10.45 -36.58
CA GLY A 162 9.65 -10.19 -35.68
C GLY A 162 9.73 -8.76 -35.14
N ARG A 163 8.87 -7.83 -35.58
CA ARG A 163 8.89 -6.44 -35.10
C ARG A 163 8.62 -6.32 -33.60
N SER A 164 7.77 -7.20 -33.03
CA SER A 164 7.53 -7.23 -31.58
C SER A 164 8.80 -7.50 -30.78
N LEU A 165 9.64 -8.43 -31.24
CA LEU A 165 10.89 -8.79 -30.58
C LEU A 165 11.93 -7.66 -30.68
N VAL A 166 12.03 -6.99 -31.84
CA VAL A 166 12.92 -5.83 -32.00
C VAL A 166 12.51 -4.71 -31.03
N LYS A 167 11.21 -4.42 -30.94
CA LYS A 167 10.69 -3.44 -29.97
C LYS A 167 10.96 -3.89 -28.53
N GLY A 168 10.76 -5.17 -28.22
CA GLY A 168 11.03 -5.73 -26.90
C GLY A 168 12.50 -5.69 -26.47
N LEU A 169 13.43 -5.89 -27.40
CA LEU A 169 14.86 -5.67 -27.16
C LEU A 169 15.17 -4.19 -26.90
N GLY A 170 14.51 -3.27 -27.59
CA GLY A 170 14.58 -1.84 -27.31
C GLY A 170 14.11 -1.50 -25.90
N ASN A 171 12.99 -2.08 -25.47
CA ASN A 171 12.46 -1.93 -24.10
C ASN A 171 13.43 -2.48 -23.05
N LEU A 172 13.98 -3.68 -23.28
CA LEU A 172 14.98 -4.29 -22.40
C LEU A 172 16.24 -3.41 -22.29
N TYR A 173 16.76 -2.92 -23.41
CA TYR A 173 17.91 -2.02 -23.44
C TYR A 173 17.63 -0.75 -22.63
N HIS A 174 16.49 -0.11 -22.86
CA HIS A 174 16.07 1.06 -22.11
C HIS A 174 16.00 0.78 -20.59
N ASP A 175 15.42 -0.35 -20.19
CA ASP A 175 15.28 -0.72 -18.78
C ASP A 175 16.62 -1.05 -18.11
N VAL A 176 17.55 -1.68 -18.82
CA VAL A 176 18.92 -1.90 -18.34
C VAL A 176 19.64 -0.57 -18.11
N MET A 177 19.52 0.37 -19.05
CA MET A 177 20.22 1.66 -19.00
C MET A 177 19.60 2.65 -18.02
N HIS A 178 18.26 2.68 -17.91
CA HIS A 178 17.53 3.76 -17.24
C HIS A 178 16.66 3.31 -16.07
N ASN A 179 16.38 2.00 -15.93
CA ASN A 179 15.57 1.46 -14.83
C ASN A 179 16.33 0.43 -13.97
N GLY A 180 17.66 0.38 -14.11
CA GLY A 180 18.53 -0.52 -13.33
C GLY A 180 18.23 -2.01 -13.54
N GLY A 181 17.81 -2.37 -14.76
CA GLY A 181 17.54 -3.74 -15.17
C GLY A 181 16.16 -4.29 -14.78
N MET A 182 15.30 -3.48 -14.16
CA MET A 182 13.92 -3.88 -13.86
C MET A 182 12.98 -3.52 -15.01
N PRO A 183 11.95 -4.32 -15.31
CA PRO A 183 10.98 -3.97 -16.34
C PRO A 183 10.15 -2.75 -15.96
N SER A 184 10.00 -1.82 -16.92
CA SER A 184 9.13 -0.66 -16.76
C SER A 184 7.68 -1.06 -16.56
N GLN A 185 7.05 -0.60 -15.49
CA GLN A 185 5.67 -0.98 -15.13
C GLN A 185 4.62 0.02 -15.65
N VAL A 186 5.03 1.22 -16.06
CA VAL A 186 4.13 2.29 -16.47
C VAL A 186 4.76 3.14 -17.56
N ASP A 187 3.96 3.54 -18.55
CA ASP A 187 4.36 4.62 -19.45
C ASP A 187 4.21 5.97 -18.73
N LYS A 188 5.34 6.62 -18.46
CA LYS A 188 5.40 7.90 -17.75
C LYS A 188 5.14 9.11 -18.64
N ARG A 189 5.28 8.97 -19.97
CA ARG A 189 5.20 10.08 -20.94
C ARG A 189 3.93 10.93 -20.84
N PRO A 190 2.72 10.37 -20.64
CA PRO A 190 1.51 11.16 -20.63
C PRO A 190 1.31 11.93 -19.31
N PHE A 191 2.02 11.62 -18.24
CA PHE A 191 1.76 12.18 -16.90
C PHE A 191 2.70 13.34 -16.57
N LYS A 192 2.11 14.45 -16.11
CA LYS A 192 2.81 15.66 -15.70
C LYS A 192 2.11 16.26 -14.48
N VAL A 193 2.76 16.12 -13.32
CA VAL A 193 2.32 16.75 -12.06
C VAL A 193 2.20 18.27 -12.26
N GLY A 194 1.10 18.86 -11.78
CA GLY A 194 0.73 20.26 -11.98
C GLY A 194 0.12 20.59 -13.34
N LYS A 195 0.04 19.64 -14.29
CA LYS A 195 -0.62 19.84 -15.60
C LYS A 195 -1.82 18.93 -15.83
N ASN A 196 -1.71 17.65 -15.50
CA ASN A 196 -2.81 16.69 -15.60
C ASN A 196 -2.92 15.73 -14.40
N LEU A 197 -1.99 15.82 -13.45
CA LEU A 197 -2.07 15.25 -12.12
C LEU A 197 -1.90 16.36 -11.09
N ALA A 198 -2.52 16.27 -9.92
CA ALA A 198 -2.41 17.28 -8.85
C ALA A 198 -2.82 18.69 -9.31
N ILE A 199 -3.95 18.76 -10.03
CA ILE A 199 -4.42 20.00 -10.68
C ILE A 199 -5.56 20.69 -9.92
N THR A 200 -5.87 20.27 -8.69
CA THR A 200 -6.88 20.96 -7.89
C THR A 200 -6.38 22.38 -7.56
N PRO A 201 -7.10 23.45 -7.94
CA PRO A 201 -6.61 24.81 -7.78
C PRO A 201 -6.35 25.15 -6.30
N GLY A 202 -5.20 25.73 -6.01
CA GLY A 202 -4.79 26.08 -4.65
C GLY A 202 -3.54 26.94 -4.66
N LYS A 203 -3.07 27.32 -3.47
CA LYS A 203 -1.85 28.10 -3.28
C LYS A 203 -1.01 27.52 -2.16
N VAL A 204 0.31 27.54 -2.31
CA VAL A 204 1.23 27.37 -1.18
C VAL A 204 1.09 28.61 -0.30
N VAL A 205 0.73 28.43 0.97
CA VAL A 205 0.49 29.52 1.93
C VAL A 205 1.54 29.57 3.05
N TYR A 206 2.35 28.53 3.16
CA TYR A 206 3.46 28.45 4.11
C TYR A 206 4.48 27.43 3.64
N ARG A 207 5.76 27.69 3.90
CA ARG A 207 6.88 26.86 3.46
C ARG A 207 7.96 26.86 4.55
N THR A 208 8.46 25.67 4.87
CA THR A 208 9.65 25.45 5.71
C THR A 208 10.69 24.68 4.90
N GLU A 209 11.81 24.29 5.51
CA GLU A 209 12.76 23.41 4.84
C GLU A 209 12.15 22.02 4.55
N MET A 210 11.19 21.56 5.37
CA MET A 210 10.63 20.21 5.32
C MET A 210 9.31 20.10 4.55
N LEU A 211 8.49 21.15 4.55
CA LEU A 211 7.18 21.10 3.91
C LEU A 211 6.73 22.39 3.22
N GLU A 212 5.78 22.21 2.31
CA GLU A 212 4.88 23.25 1.84
C GLU A 212 3.47 22.96 2.33
N LEU A 213 2.79 23.96 2.87
CA LEU A 213 1.38 23.89 3.22
C LEU A 213 0.56 24.52 2.09
N ILE A 214 -0.32 23.74 1.49
CA ILE A 214 -1.19 24.16 0.39
C ILE A 214 -2.59 24.40 0.94
N GLN A 215 -3.17 25.56 0.64
CA GLN A 215 -4.58 25.83 0.82
C GLN A 215 -5.30 25.71 -0.54
N TYR A 216 -6.35 24.90 -0.60
CA TYR A 216 -7.11 24.73 -1.85
C TYR A 216 -8.21 25.78 -1.99
N THR A 217 -8.49 26.16 -3.23
CA THR A 217 -9.47 27.20 -3.59
C THR A 217 -10.88 26.68 -3.40
N PRO A 218 -11.72 27.30 -2.54
CA PRO A 218 -13.11 26.89 -2.39
C PRO A 218 -13.88 26.96 -3.72
N THR A 219 -14.68 25.92 -4.01
CA THR A 219 -15.54 25.86 -5.22
C THR A 219 -17.02 26.06 -4.91
N THR A 220 -17.38 26.28 -3.65
CA THR A 220 -18.75 26.49 -3.17
C THR A 220 -18.93 27.92 -2.62
N PRO A 221 -20.16 28.48 -2.59
CA PRO A 221 -20.42 29.80 -1.99
C PRO A 221 -20.19 29.87 -0.47
N SER A 222 -20.33 28.73 0.22
CA SER A 222 -20.11 28.58 1.66
C SER A 222 -19.25 27.35 1.95
N VAL A 223 -18.53 27.39 3.07
CA VAL A 223 -17.66 26.32 3.54
C VAL A 223 -17.84 26.09 5.04
N SER A 224 -17.55 24.89 5.54
CA SER A 224 -17.51 24.62 6.97
C SER A 224 -16.44 25.44 7.67
N GLU A 225 -16.71 25.94 8.88
CA GLU A 225 -15.83 26.85 9.61
C GLU A 225 -14.49 26.22 9.99
N LYS A 226 -14.49 25.00 10.56
CA LYS A 226 -13.26 24.27 10.88
C LYS A 226 -12.66 23.65 9.62
N PRO A 227 -11.37 23.88 9.34
CA PRO A 227 -10.72 23.29 8.18
C PRO A 227 -10.36 21.81 8.41
N LEU A 228 -10.05 21.14 7.30
CA LEU A 228 -9.41 19.84 7.27
C LEU A 228 -7.96 20.00 6.81
N LEU A 229 -7.01 19.45 7.56
CA LEU A 229 -5.61 19.35 7.18
C LEU A 229 -5.24 17.90 6.86
N ILE A 230 -4.76 17.67 5.65
CA ILE A 230 -4.30 16.36 5.16
C ILE A 230 -2.78 16.22 5.40
N ILE A 231 -2.43 15.14 6.10
CA ILE A 231 -1.07 14.69 6.37
C ILE A 231 -0.82 13.44 5.50
N PRO A 232 -0.26 13.60 4.30
CA PRO A 232 0.07 12.47 3.44
C PRO A 232 1.24 11.67 4.02
N PRO A 233 1.47 10.44 3.54
CA PRO A 233 2.67 9.70 3.88
C PRO A 233 3.93 10.47 3.46
N GLN A 234 5.01 10.29 4.22
CA GLN A 234 6.36 10.71 3.85
C GLN A 234 6.98 9.80 2.79
N ILE A 235 6.37 8.62 2.59
CA ILE A 235 6.73 7.64 1.56
C ILE A 235 5.81 7.88 0.35
N ASN A 236 6.44 8.19 -0.79
CA ASN A 236 5.80 8.71 -2.01
C ASN A 236 5.17 10.11 -1.79
N LYS A 237 4.72 10.71 -2.89
CA LYS A 237 4.25 12.11 -2.90
C LYS A 237 2.77 12.22 -2.57
N PHE A 238 2.35 13.39 -2.08
CA PHE A 238 0.99 13.60 -1.56
C PHE A 238 -0.13 13.43 -2.60
N TYR A 239 0.19 13.58 -3.89
CA TYR A 239 -0.81 13.63 -4.97
C TYR A 239 -1.49 12.27 -5.25
N ALA A 240 -1.22 11.23 -4.47
CA ALA A 240 -2.08 10.04 -4.43
C ALA A 240 -3.55 10.44 -4.23
N SER A 241 -3.81 11.38 -3.33
CA SER A 241 -5.16 11.88 -3.01
C SER A 241 -5.65 12.99 -3.96
N ASP A 242 -4.83 13.40 -4.92
CA ASP A 242 -5.13 14.43 -5.92
C ASP A 242 -4.56 14.03 -7.29
N LEU A 243 -4.96 12.86 -7.79
CA LEU A 243 -4.49 12.33 -9.09
C LEU A 243 -5.09 13.14 -10.25
N THR A 244 -5.88 12.49 -11.10
CA THR A 244 -6.65 13.15 -12.17
C THR A 244 -7.90 13.82 -11.60
N ALA A 245 -8.52 14.68 -12.39
CA ALA A 245 -9.66 15.48 -11.94
C ALA A 245 -10.88 14.65 -11.49
N ASP A 246 -11.05 13.45 -12.04
CA ASP A 246 -12.08 12.46 -11.71
C ASP A 246 -11.71 11.55 -10.52
N LYS A 247 -10.42 11.48 -10.17
CA LYS A 247 -9.88 10.66 -9.07
C LYS A 247 -9.31 11.49 -7.92
N SER A 248 -9.65 12.78 -7.86
CA SER A 248 -9.16 13.69 -6.83
C SER A 248 -10.10 13.72 -5.63
N MET A 249 -9.62 13.20 -4.50
CA MET A 249 -10.26 13.35 -3.20
C MET A 249 -10.28 14.82 -2.78
N PHE A 250 -9.24 15.57 -3.11
CA PHE A 250 -9.12 16.98 -2.73
C PHE A 250 -10.16 17.84 -3.43
N ARG A 251 -10.30 17.69 -4.76
CA ARG A 251 -11.35 18.35 -5.54
C ARG A 251 -12.74 18.00 -5.00
N TYR A 252 -12.95 16.73 -4.66
CA TYR A 252 -14.22 16.26 -4.13
C TYR A 252 -14.57 16.91 -2.77
N LEU A 253 -13.64 16.93 -1.81
CA LEU A 253 -13.83 17.54 -0.50
C LEU A 253 -14.07 19.06 -0.59
N VAL A 254 -13.30 19.75 -1.42
CA VAL A 254 -13.50 21.18 -1.71
C VAL A 254 -14.90 21.42 -2.33
N GLY A 255 -15.34 20.52 -3.22
CA GLY A 255 -16.68 20.52 -3.81
C GLY A 255 -17.82 20.32 -2.80
N LYS A 256 -17.55 19.67 -1.67
CA LYS A 256 -18.48 19.51 -0.53
C LYS A 256 -18.46 20.69 0.44
N GLY A 257 -17.70 21.75 0.15
CA GLY A 257 -17.61 22.93 1.00
C GLY A 257 -16.68 22.74 2.21
N ILE A 258 -15.74 21.80 2.15
CA ILE A 258 -14.73 21.64 3.21
C ILE A 258 -13.55 22.57 2.90
N GLN A 259 -13.13 23.39 3.87
CA GLN A 259 -11.89 24.16 3.76
C GLN A 259 -10.69 23.20 3.87
N LEU A 260 -10.04 22.93 2.75
CA LEU A 260 -9.01 21.92 2.66
C LEU A 260 -7.60 22.53 2.65
N PHE A 261 -6.74 21.96 3.48
CA PHE A 261 -5.30 22.17 3.48
C PHE A 261 -4.60 20.82 3.31
N ALA A 262 -3.46 20.79 2.64
CA ALA A 262 -2.62 19.59 2.56
C ALA A 262 -1.14 19.95 2.70
N ILE A 263 -0.39 19.03 3.30
CA ILE A 263 1.06 19.11 3.37
C ILE A 263 1.66 18.50 2.10
N SER A 264 2.64 19.16 1.51
CA SER A 264 3.53 18.62 0.47
C SER A 264 4.93 18.50 1.07
N TRP A 265 5.36 17.26 1.31
CA TRP A 265 6.67 16.97 1.90
C TRP A 265 7.80 17.21 0.90
N ARG A 266 8.90 17.81 1.35
CA ARG A 266 10.15 17.84 0.59
C ARG A 266 10.72 16.43 0.43
N ASN A 267 11.24 16.12 -0.76
CA ASN A 267 12.02 14.90 -0.94
C ASN A 267 13.41 15.05 -0.29
N PRO A 268 13.73 14.28 0.76
CA PRO A 268 14.97 14.48 1.48
C PRO A 268 16.19 13.97 0.70
N THR A 269 17.34 14.58 0.96
CA THR A 269 18.64 14.14 0.46
C THR A 269 19.52 13.77 1.65
N LYS A 270 20.75 13.33 1.40
CA LYS A 270 21.71 12.97 2.46
C LYS A 270 21.94 14.09 3.49
N LYS A 271 21.79 15.37 3.10
CA LYS A 271 21.94 16.52 4.02
C LYS A 271 20.87 16.56 5.12
N HIS A 272 19.73 15.90 4.87
CA HIS A 272 18.59 15.82 5.77
C HIS A 272 18.57 14.53 6.60
N ALA A 273 19.65 13.75 6.63
CA ALA A 273 19.71 12.44 7.29
C ALA A 273 19.26 12.46 8.77
N HIS A 274 19.43 13.60 9.43
CA HIS A 274 19.11 13.85 10.84
C HIS A 274 17.62 14.12 11.10
N TRP A 275 16.79 14.36 10.07
CA TRP A 275 15.36 14.58 10.25
C TRP A 275 14.68 13.31 10.75
N GLY A 276 14.25 13.34 12.01
CA GLY A 276 13.55 12.25 12.68
C GLY A 276 12.05 12.50 12.82
N LEU A 277 11.34 11.53 13.38
CA LEU A 277 9.90 11.59 13.67
C LEU A 277 9.52 12.85 14.45
N LYS A 278 10.39 13.27 15.39
CA LYS A 278 10.22 14.51 16.17
C LYS A 278 10.10 15.73 15.25
N ASN A 279 11.01 15.89 14.29
CA ASN A 279 11.02 17.04 13.39
C ASN A 279 9.77 17.07 12.52
N TYR A 280 9.34 15.92 11.99
CA TYR A 280 8.09 15.84 11.23
C TYR A 280 6.87 16.21 12.07
N ILE A 281 6.82 15.82 13.35
CA ILE A 281 5.73 16.20 14.26
C ILE A 281 5.74 17.70 14.53
N GLU A 282 6.90 18.30 14.81
CA GLU A 282 7.04 19.74 15.03
C GLU A 282 6.56 20.55 13.81
N GLU A 283 6.89 20.09 12.60
CA GLU A 283 6.44 20.69 11.34
C GLU A 283 4.92 20.56 11.13
N ILE A 284 4.31 19.42 11.48
CA ILE A 284 2.84 19.26 11.43
C ILE A 284 2.17 20.21 12.43
N ILE A 285 2.71 20.36 13.65
CA ILE A 285 2.19 21.31 14.63
C ILE A 285 2.28 22.75 14.09
N GLY A 286 3.39 23.10 13.44
CA GLY A 286 3.54 24.38 12.75
C GLY A 286 2.49 24.59 11.65
N ALA A 287 2.22 23.56 10.84
CA ALA A 287 1.19 23.60 9.80
C ALA A 287 -0.24 23.74 10.40
N VAL A 288 -0.51 23.10 11.54
CA VAL A 288 -1.75 23.27 12.32
C VAL A 288 -1.87 24.73 12.75
N ASP A 289 -0.81 25.32 13.32
CA ASP A 289 -0.81 26.72 13.77
C ASP A 289 -1.09 27.71 12.64
N VAL A 290 -0.43 27.53 11.49
CA VAL A 290 -0.66 28.36 10.32
C VAL A 290 -2.09 28.21 9.82
N THR A 291 -2.60 26.98 9.74
CA THR A 291 -3.97 26.70 9.29
C THR A 291 -5.00 27.38 10.20
N LEU A 292 -4.82 27.31 11.52
CA LEU A 292 -5.70 27.97 12.49
C LEU A 292 -5.62 29.49 12.41
N LYS A 293 -4.42 30.07 12.22
CA LYS A 293 -4.22 31.52 12.03
C LYS A 293 -4.87 32.03 10.75
N ILE A 294 -4.73 31.32 9.63
CA ILE A 294 -5.36 31.68 8.34
C ILE A 294 -6.88 31.63 8.46
N THR A 295 -7.42 30.55 9.03
CA THR A 295 -8.88 30.31 9.11
C THR A 295 -9.57 31.01 10.28
N LYS A 296 -8.78 31.56 11.21
CA LYS A 296 -9.21 32.15 12.48
C LYS A 296 -10.05 31.19 13.33
N GLN A 297 -9.72 29.89 13.29
CA GLN A 297 -10.40 28.85 14.05
C GLN A 297 -9.59 28.46 15.28
N LYS A 298 -10.28 27.92 16.30
CA LYS A 298 -9.64 27.38 17.51
C LYS A 298 -9.19 25.93 17.36
N SER A 299 -9.80 25.20 16.43
CA SER A 299 -9.47 23.81 16.15
C SER A 299 -9.75 23.44 14.69
N LEU A 300 -9.16 22.31 14.26
CA LEU A 300 -9.30 21.76 12.92
C LEU A 300 -9.48 20.23 12.96
N ASN A 301 -9.88 19.65 11.83
CA ASN A 301 -9.90 18.19 11.64
C ASN A 301 -8.61 17.74 10.94
N LEU A 302 -8.12 16.55 11.28
CA LEU A 302 -6.93 15.96 10.66
C LEU A 302 -7.27 14.71 9.87
N SER A 303 -6.55 14.47 8.78
CA SER A 303 -6.50 13.18 8.11
C SER A 303 -5.06 12.76 7.89
N GLY A 304 -4.69 11.55 8.32
CA GLY A 304 -3.38 10.96 8.11
C GLY A 304 -3.50 9.65 7.34
N ALA A 305 -2.70 9.50 6.29
CA ALA A 305 -2.66 8.28 5.48
C ALA A 305 -1.33 7.53 5.64
N CYS A 306 -1.37 6.20 5.76
CA CYS A 306 -0.19 5.34 5.88
C CYS A 306 0.83 5.88 6.92
N SER A 307 2.09 6.15 6.55
CA SER A 307 3.11 6.68 7.47
C SER A 307 2.78 8.08 8.02
N GLY A 308 2.01 8.88 7.28
CA GLY A 308 1.47 10.15 7.77
C GLY A 308 0.48 9.94 8.92
N GLY A 309 -0.28 8.84 8.89
CA GLY A 309 -1.14 8.41 9.99
C GLY A 309 -0.34 7.95 11.22
N ILE A 310 0.78 7.25 11.02
CA ILE A 310 1.69 6.85 12.12
C ILE A 310 2.26 8.11 12.81
N THR A 311 2.78 9.06 12.04
CA THR A 311 3.28 10.33 12.57
C THR A 311 2.17 11.13 13.26
N MET A 312 0.96 11.16 12.67
CA MET A 312 -0.21 11.79 13.28
C MET A 312 -0.57 11.14 14.61
N ALA A 313 -0.57 9.81 14.74
CA ALA A 313 -0.87 9.12 15.99
C ALA A 313 0.13 9.47 17.11
N SER A 314 1.43 9.48 16.80
CA SER A 314 2.47 9.91 17.75
C SER A 314 2.30 11.37 18.17
N MET A 315 1.97 12.26 17.23
CA MET A 315 1.64 13.66 17.53
C MET A 315 0.39 13.77 18.41
N LEU A 316 -0.69 13.05 18.12
CA LEU A 316 -1.93 13.10 18.91
C LEU A 316 -1.69 12.66 20.35
N SER A 317 -0.85 11.65 20.57
CA SER A 317 -0.42 11.26 21.91
C SER A 317 0.32 12.39 22.64
N TYR A 318 1.25 13.07 21.95
CA TYR A 318 1.97 14.24 22.47
C TYR A 318 0.99 15.38 22.85
N LEU A 319 0.07 15.73 21.95
CA LEU A 319 -0.93 16.78 22.19
C LEU A 319 -1.85 16.44 23.36
N ALA A 320 -2.27 15.18 23.48
CA ALA A 320 -3.09 14.72 24.61
C ALA A 320 -2.36 14.85 25.95
N ALA A 321 -1.08 14.49 26.01
CA ALA A 321 -0.25 14.65 27.22
C ALA A 321 -0.13 16.13 27.65
N HIS A 322 -0.11 17.05 26.68
CA HIS A 322 -0.03 18.50 26.91
C HIS A 322 -1.40 19.19 27.02
N LYS A 323 -2.50 18.42 27.05
CA LYS A 323 -3.89 18.93 27.09
C LYS A 323 -4.21 19.91 25.97
N ASP A 324 -3.57 19.75 24.82
CA ASP A 324 -3.80 20.58 23.65
C ASP A 324 -5.07 20.15 22.92
N LYS A 325 -6.01 21.08 22.75
CA LYS A 325 -7.34 20.85 22.19
C LYS A 325 -7.52 21.40 20.77
N ARG A 326 -6.42 21.73 20.07
CA ARG A 326 -6.45 22.27 18.71
C ARG A 326 -6.92 21.26 17.65
N ILE A 327 -6.94 19.97 17.96
CA ILE A 327 -7.48 18.94 17.08
C ILE A 327 -8.90 18.57 17.51
N ASN A 328 -9.83 18.56 16.57
CA ASN A 328 -11.24 18.27 16.81
C ASN A 328 -11.58 16.80 16.51
N ALA A 329 -11.37 16.37 15.26
CA ALA A 329 -11.62 15.00 14.81
C ALA A 329 -10.47 14.50 13.94
N VAL A 330 -10.29 13.18 13.88
CA VAL A 330 -9.15 12.55 13.20
C VAL A 330 -9.61 11.47 12.23
N THR A 331 -8.92 11.35 11.11
CA THR A 331 -9.16 10.30 10.11
C THR A 331 -7.86 9.52 9.86
N PHE A 332 -7.90 8.20 10.01
CA PHE A 332 -6.81 7.29 9.66
C PHE A 332 -7.16 6.53 8.39
N LEU A 333 -6.37 6.72 7.34
CA LEU A 333 -6.56 6.05 6.06
C LEU A 333 -5.44 5.04 5.86
N VAL A 334 -5.78 3.76 5.72
CA VAL A 334 -4.82 2.68 5.42
C VAL A 334 -3.56 2.77 6.27
N CYS A 335 -3.76 2.84 7.59
CA CYS A 335 -2.71 3.11 8.57
C CYS A 335 -2.69 2.02 9.64
N VAL A 336 -1.52 1.40 9.84
CA VAL A 336 -1.31 0.38 10.87
C VAL A 336 -0.47 0.99 11.99
N LEU A 337 -1.02 1.02 13.20
CA LEU A 337 -0.36 1.56 14.39
C LEU A 337 0.30 0.48 15.26
N ASP A 338 -0.11 -0.77 15.07
CA ASP A 338 0.45 -1.95 15.73
C ASP A 338 0.68 -3.03 14.65
N PRO A 339 1.82 -3.05 13.97
CA PRO A 339 2.12 -4.12 13.01
C PRO A 339 2.61 -5.38 13.74
N GLN A 340 2.03 -6.53 13.44
CA GLN A 340 2.44 -7.85 13.97
C GLN A 340 3.07 -8.71 12.85
N LYS A 341 3.83 -9.73 13.24
CA LYS A 341 4.61 -10.56 12.28
C LYS A 341 3.73 -11.47 11.43
N ASP A 342 2.59 -11.88 11.96
CA ASP A 342 1.60 -12.75 11.31
C ASP A 342 0.61 -11.98 10.42
N ASP A 343 0.64 -10.64 10.43
CA ASP A 343 -0.17 -9.81 9.52
C ASP A 343 0.21 -10.02 8.03
N SER A 344 1.43 -10.51 7.74
CA SER A 344 1.93 -10.65 6.37
C SER A 344 2.97 -11.76 6.21
N GLU A 345 3.06 -12.37 5.02
CA GLU A 345 4.10 -13.36 4.66
C GLU A 345 5.53 -12.84 4.92
N ILE A 346 5.75 -11.53 4.77
CA ILE A 346 7.06 -10.87 4.98
C ILE A 346 7.38 -10.71 6.46
N GLY A 347 6.37 -10.56 7.32
CA GLY A 347 6.59 -10.47 8.76
C GLY A 347 7.38 -11.68 9.31
N ALA A 348 7.29 -12.83 8.63
CA ALA A 348 8.14 -14.00 8.90
C ALA A 348 9.65 -13.73 8.72
N PHE A 349 10.06 -12.80 7.84
CA PHE A 349 11.45 -12.42 7.62
C PHE A 349 11.91 -11.28 8.55
N VAL A 350 11.01 -10.66 9.30
CA VAL A 350 11.34 -9.56 10.21
C VAL A 350 11.87 -10.10 11.54
N THR A 351 13.15 -9.85 11.79
CA THR A 351 13.88 -10.20 13.02
C THR A 351 14.60 -8.98 13.59
N PRO A 352 14.99 -8.98 14.88
CA PRO A 352 15.81 -7.90 15.45
C PRO A 352 17.10 -7.65 14.65
N LYS A 353 17.71 -8.72 14.12
CA LYS A 353 18.92 -8.62 13.28
C LYS A 353 18.65 -7.94 11.93
N THR A 354 17.53 -8.24 11.27
CA THR A 354 17.19 -7.60 9.99
C THR A 354 16.80 -6.14 10.18
N ILE A 355 16.12 -5.81 11.28
CA ILE A 355 15.82 -4.43 11.68
C ILE A 355 17.12 -3.64 11.90
N GLU A 356 18.05 -4.16 12.70
CA GLU A 356 19.33 -3.48 12.94
C GLU A 356 20.15 -3.34 11.65
N PHE A 357 20.15 -4.35 10.78
CA PHE A 357 20.83 -4.25 9.50
C PHE A 357 20.22 -3.15 8.60
N ALA A 358 18.89 -3.06 8.54
CA ALA A 358 18.19 -1.99 7.80
C ALA A 358 18.55 -0.60 8.38
N ARG A 359 18.59 -0.49 9.72
CA ARG A 359 19.01 0.71 10.45
C ARG A 359 20.44 1.12 10.07
N VAL A 360 21.42 0.23 10.21
CA VAL A 360 22.84 0.48 9.84
C VAL A 360 22.98 0.87 8.37
N ARG A 361 22.28 0.17 7.46
CA ARG A 361 22.34 0.47 6.02
C ARG A 361 21.85 1.89 5.71
N SER A 362 20.70 2.27 6.25
CA SER A 362 20.15 3.62 6.04
C SER A 362 21.03 4.69 6.67
N ARG A 363 21.55 4.48 7.89
CA ARG A 363 22.49 5.39 8.56
C ARG A 363 23.77 5.59 7.76
N LYS A 364 24.38 4.51 7.24
CA LYS A 364 25.60 4.60 6.40
C LYS A 364 25.36 5.39 5.11
N ARG A 365 24.16 5.32 4.54
CA ARG A 365 23.79 6.04 3.30
C ARG A 365 23.26 7.46 3.57
N GLY A 366 22.86 7.78 4.80
CA GLY A 366 22.16 9.01 5.20
C GLY A 366 20.67 9.02 4.87
N ILE A 367 20.23 8.20 3.92
CA ILE A 367 18.83 8.06 3.49
C ILE A 367 18.55 6.60 3.12
N LEU A 368 17.29 6.19 3.23
CA LEU A 368 16.74 5.06 2.51
C LEU A 368 16.18 5.59 1.18
N THR A 369 16.70 5.08 0.06
CA THR A 369 16.30 5.62 -1.25
C THR A 369 14.92 5.10 -1.66
N GLY A 370 14.14 5.92 -2.37
CA GLY A 370 12.86 5.49 -2.93
C GLY A 370 12.98 4.24 -3.83
N GLN A 371 14.09 4.13 -4.57
CA GLN A 371 14.40 2.95 -5.38
C GLN A 371 14.64 1.68 -4.54
N ASP A 372 15.29 1.78 -3.38
CA ASP A 372 15.48 0.62 -2.47
C ASP A 372 14.12 0.13 -1.93
N LEU A 373 13.19 1.06 -1.63
CA LEU A 373 11.81 0.76 -1.24
C LEU A 373 11.07 0.07 -2.40
N SER A 374 11.02 0.70 -3.59
CA SER A 374 10.37 0.17 -4.80
C SER A 374 10.90 -1.20 -5.23
N ARG A 375 12.21 -1.43 -5.15
CA ARG A 375 12.81 -2.73 -5.51
C ARG A 375 12.45 -3.82 -4.52
N THR A 376 12.45 -3.51 -3.22
CA THR A 376 11.97 -4.48 -2.23
C THR A 376 10.57 -4.92 -2.59
N PHE A 377 9.67 -3.98 -2.92
CA PHE A 377 8.30 -4.30 -3.29
C PHE A 377 8.18 -5.21 -4.51
N ALA A 378 8.96 -4.95 -5.57
CA ALA A 378 8.88 -5.73 -6.81
C ALA A 378 9.22 -7.22 -6.62
N TRP A 379 10.12 -7.54 -5.69
CA TRP A 379 10.52 -8.93 -5.40
C TRP A 379 9.51 -9.71 -4.53
N LEU A 380 8.46 -9.07 -4.02
CA LEU A 380 7.46 -9.72 -3.15
C LEU A 380 6.42 -10.55 -3.89
N ARG A 381 6.15 -10.22 -5.15
CA ARG A 381 5.29 -10.99 -6.06
C ARG A 381 5.95 -10.97 -7.45
N PRO A 382 7.03 -11.72 -7.67
CA PRO A 382 7.82 -11.64 -8.91
C PRO A 382 7.00 -11.93 -10.16
N ASN A 383 6.03 -12.84 -10.09
CA ASN A 383 5.15 -13.14 -11.22
C ASN A 383 4.39 -11.88 -11.70
N ASP A 384 3.76 -11.17 -10.77
CA ASP A 384 2.93 -10.00 -11.11
C ASP A 384 3.75 -8.74 -11.40
N LEU A 385 4.89 -8.58 -10.73
CA LEU A 385 5.65 -7.34 -10.70
C LEU A 385 6.90 -7.34 -11.56
N ILE A 386 7.34 -8.52 -12.00
CA ILE A 386 8.53 -8.70 -12.84
C ILE A 386 8.15 -9.49 -14.10
N TRP A 387 7.70 -10.74 -13.95
CA TRP A 387 7.53 -11.64 -15.09
C TRP A 387 6.42 -11.23 -16.04
N ASN A 388 5.28 -10.73 -15.54
CA ASN A 388 4.23 -10.17 -16.40
C ASN A 388 4.75 -9.04 -17.30
N TYR A 389 5.57 -8.13 -16.77
CA TYR A 389 6.14 -7.04 -17.56
C TYR A 389 7.32 -7.49 -18.43
N VAL A 390 8.09 -8.50 -18.02
CA VAL A 390 9.07 -9.16 -18.89
C VAL A 390 8.37 -9.75 -20.12
N ILE A 391 7.27 -10.48 -19.92
CA ILE A 391 6.49 -11.07 -21.00
C ILE A 391 5.92 -9.98 -21.91
N ASN A 392 5.18 -9.01 -21.35
CA ASN A 392 4.52 -7.97 -22.14
C ASN A 392 5.53 -7.04 -22.83
N ASN A 393 6.49 -6.51 -22.09
CA ASN A 393 7.39 -5.50 -22.63
C ASN A 393 8.46 -6.12 -23.53
N TYR A 394 9.03 -7.28 -23.17
CA TYR A 394 10.21 -7.83 -23.86
C TYR A 394 9.84 -8.92 -24.87
N LEU A 395 8.88 -9.80 -24.56
CA LEU A 395 8.48 -10.88 -25.48
C LEU A 395 7.39 -10.42 -26.46
N LEU A 396 6.39 -9.66 -25.99
CA LEU A 396 5.30 -9.15 -26.83
C LEU A 396 5.59 -7.79 -27.46
N GLY A 397 6.64 -7.08 -27.01
CA GLY A 397 7.00 -5.75 -27.51
C GLY A 397 5.96 -4.68 -27.20
N GLU A 398 5.15 -4.88 -26.17
CA GLU A 398 4.13 -3.93 -25.75
C GLU A 398 4.76 -2.80 -24.92
N ASP A 399 4.15 -1.62 -24.97
CA ASP A 399 4.52 -0.56 -24.03
C ASP A 399 3.74 -0.77 -22.73
N PRO A 400 4.32 -0.47 -21.56
CA PRO A 400 3.60 -0.56 -20.31
C PRO A 400 2.39 0.40 -20.32
N PRO A 401 1.28 0.06 -19.64
CA PRO A 401 0.07 0.86 -19.68
C PRO A 401 0.30 2.26 -19.06
N PRO A 402 -0.35 3.32 -19.59
CA PRO A 402 -0.33 4.64 -19.00
C PRO A 402 -1.34 4.71 -17.84
N PHE A 403 -0.95 4.21 -16.68
CA PHE A 403 -1.79 4.15 -15.49
C PHE A 403 -1.29 5.11 -14.40
N ASP A 404 -2.11 6.09 -14.04
CA ASP A 404 -1.79 7.19 -13.13
C ASP A 404 -1.35 6.73 -11.74
N ILE A 405 -2.01 5.71 -11.18
CA ILE A 405 -1.63 5.14 -9.88
C ILE A 405 -0.23 4.51 -9.93
N LEU A 406 0.13 3.83 -11.03
CA LEU A 406 1.47 3.26 -11.18
C LEU A 406 2.52 4.35 -11.45
N TYR A 407 2.14 5.44 -12.13
CA TYR A 407 3.01 6.62 -12.28
C TYR A 407 3.36 7.19 -10.90
N TRP A 408 2.35 7.42 -10.05
CA TRP A 408 2.54 7.86 -8.67
C TRP A 408 3.40 6.87 -7.87
N ASN A 409 3.14 5.56 -8.00
CA ASN A 409 3.89 4.54 -7.26
C ASN A 409 5.39 4.55 -7.61
N ASN A 410 5.71 4.87 -8.87
CA ASN A 410 7.08 4.99 -9.37
C ASN A 410 7.72 6.37 -9.13
N ASP A 411 6.97 7.32 -8.58
CA ASP A 411 7.44 8.66 -8.21
C ASP A 411 7.71 8.73 -6.69
N SER A 412 8.61 7.85 -6.25
CA SER A 412 8.97 7.63 -4.85
C SER A 412 9.80 8.77 -4.25
N THR A 413 9.65 8.99 -2.96
CA THR A 413 10.50 9.88 -2.15
C THR A 413 11.54 9.07 -1.36
N ASN A 414 12.64 9.73 -0.99
CA ASN A 414 13.59 9.16 -0.03
C ASN A 414 13.05 9.29 1.40
N LEU A 415 13.58 8.47 2.31
CA LEU A 415 13.33 8.60 3.74
C LEU A 415 14.65 8.96 4.46
N PRO A 416 14.68 9.96 5.35
CA PRO A 416 15.86 10.26 6.15
C PRO A 416 16.26 9.06 7.02
N ALA A 417 17.56 8.86 7.25
CA ALA A 417 18.03 7.75 8.08
C ALA A 417 17.48 7.80 9.51
N GLN A 418 17.34 8.98 10.10
CA GLN A 418 16.78 9.11 11.44
C GLN A 418 15.29 8.74 11.46
N LEU A 419 14.46 9.30 10.58
CA LEU A 419 13.04 8.93 10.50
C LEU A 419 12.84 7.42 10.22
N HIS A 420 13.66 6.83 9.35
CA HIS A 420 13.64 5.40 9.12
C HIS A 420 13.95 4.61 10.39
N SER A 421 14.99 5.01 11.13
CA SER A 421 15.33 4.42 12.44
C SER A 421 14.18 4.55 13.44
N ASP A 422 13.49 5.70 13.47
CA ASP A 422 12.38 5.93 14.37
C ASP A 422 11.17 5.03 14.03
N TYR A 423 10.87 4.81 12.75
CA TYR A 423 9.82 3.85 12.36
C TYR A 423 10.19 2.41 12.70
N LEU A 424 11.45 2.02 12.55
CA LEU A 424 11.92 0.71 13.00
C LEU A 424 11.75 0.53 14.51
N ASP A 425 12.03 1.57 15.29
CA ASP A 425 11.81 1.57 16.74
C ASP A 425 10.32 1.46 17.10
N LEU A 426 9.43 2.16 16.39
CA LEU A 426 7.98 2.03 16.58
C LEU A 426 7.49 0.61 16.25
N TYR A 427 8.04 0.01 15.19
CA TYR A 427 7.73 -1.36 14.81
C TYR A 427 8.19 -2.37 15.87
N GLU A 428 9.41 -2.22 16.39
CA GLU A 428 10.01 -3.14 17.35
C GLU A 428 9.39 -3.03 18.76
N LYS A 429 9.16 -1.79 19.23
CA LYS A 429 8.68 -1.52 20.59
C LYS A 429 7.15 -1.52 20.69
N GLN A 430 6.44 -1.39 19.57
CA GLN A 430 4.98 -1.34 19.48
C GLN A 430 4.32 -0.44 20.56
N PRO A 431 4.73 0.83 20.70
CA PRO A 431 4.28 1.68 21.82
C PRO A 431 2.77 1.99 21.78
N MET A 432 2.13 1.86 20.62
CA MET A 432 0.68 2.07 20.50
C MET A 432 -0.12 0.92 21.11
N ALA A 433 0.40 -0.31 21.04
CA ALA A 433 -0.17 -1.49 21.71
C ALA A 433 0.27 -1.59 23.17
N ASN A 434 1.46 -1.05 23.49
CA ASN A 434 2.05 -1.04 24.81
C ASN A 434 2.12 0.40 25.37
N PRO A 435 0.98 1.04 25.69
CA PRO A 435 0.94 2.43 26.12
C PRO A 435 1.79 2.65 27.38
N GLY A 436 2.54 3.76 27.43
CA GLY A 436 3.35 4.11 28.59
C GLY A 436 4.76 3.51 28.64
N THR A 437 5.15 2.72 27.63
CA THR A 437 6.44 1.98 27.63
C THR A 437 7.58 2.71 26.93
N VAL A 438 7.28 3.59 25.98
CA VAL A 438 8.29 4.33 25.21
C VAL A 438 8.19 5.82 25.50
N GLU A 439 9.29 6.40 25.97
CA GLU A 439 9.44 7.85 26.09
C GLU A 439 9.84 8.45 24.73
N PHE A 440 9.15 9.52 24.34
CA PHE A 440 9.36 10.24 23.10
C PHE A 440 8.89 11.68 23.27
N MET A 441 9.67 12.69 22.85
CA MET A 441 9.32 14.12 23.04
C MET A 441 8.94 14.51 24.49
N ASN A 442 9.68 13.97 25.47
CA ASN A 442 9.49 14.21 26.92
C ASN A 442 8.13 13.77 27.47
N HIS A 443 7.44 12.85 26.79
CA HIS A 443 6.27 12.17 27.33
C HIS A 443 6.31 10.68 26.97
N LYS A 444 5.49 9.89 27.66
CA LYS A 444 5.31 8.48 27.30
C LYS A 444 4.24 8.35 26.23
N LEU A 445 4.56 7.70 25.11
CA LEU A 445 3.59 7.43 24.05
C LEU A 445 2.44 6.59 24.61
N ASP A 446 1.22 7.10 24.41
CA ASP A 446 -0.02 6.51 24.89
C ASP A 446 -1.18 7.00 24.02
N ILE A 447 -1.66 6.13 23.14
CA ILE A 447 -2.79 6.42 22.25
C ILE A 447 -4.15 6.30 22.95
N THR A 448 -4.20 5.68 24.14
CA THR A 448 -5.42 5.57 24.96
C THR A 448 -5.84 6.93 25.53
N LYS A 449 -4.95 7.94 25.50
CA LYS A 449 -5.24 9.32 25.87
C LYS A 449 -5.86 10.16 24.75
N VAL A 450 -5.81 9.68 23.50
CA VAL A 450 -6.44 10.37 22.37
C VAL A 450 -7.95 10.13 22.41
N LYS A 451 -8.73 11.20 22.62
CA LYS A 451 -10.20 11.13 22.79
C LYS A 451 -11.00 11.70 21.61
N ASN A 452 -10.32 12.17 20.57
CA ASN A 452 -10.94 12.75 19.39
C ASN A 452 -11.80 11.73 18.64
N ASP A 453 -12.94 12.15 18.12
CA ASP A 453 -13.75 11.34 17.19
C ASP A 453 -12.88 10.82 16.04
N ALA A 454 -13.05 9.55 15.67
CA ALA A 454 -12.15 8.86 14.76
C ALA A 454 -12.89 8.21 13.59
N PHE A 455 -12.43 8.48 12.37
CA PHE A 455 -12.85 7.78 11.16
C PHE A 455 -11.68 6.95 10.64
N ILE A 456 -11.86 5.64 10.46
CA ILE A 456 -10.78 4.70 10.16
C ILE A 456 -11.16 3.90 8.93
N VAL A 457 -10.27 3.86 7.94
CA VAL A 457 -10.50 3.16 6.66
C VAL A 457 -9.42 2.11 6.41
N GLY A 458 -9.85 0.88 6.16
CA GLY A 458 -9.01 -0.21 5.64
C GLY A 458 -9.49 -0.70 4.27
N GLY A 459 -8.68 -1.48 3.57
CA GLY A 459 -9.05 -2.15 2.32
C GLY A 459 -9.13 -3.67 2.47
N VAL A 460 -10.19 -4.30 1.96
CA VAL A 460 -10.37 -5.77 2.03
C VAL A 460 -9.14 -6.50 1.49
N THR A 461 -8.56 -5.98 0.41
CA THR A 461 -7.47 -6.60 -0.34
C THR A 461 -6.18 -5.81 -0.19
N ASP A 462 -6.09 -5.01 0.87
CA ASP A 462 -4.90 -4.26 1.20
C ASP A 462 -3.88 -5.17 1.86
N HIS A 463 -2.80 -5.46 1.14
CA HIS A 463 -1.71 -6.26 1.64
C HIS A 463 -0.58 -5.42 2.26
N ILE A 464 -0.54 -4.09 2.04
CA ILE A 464 0.44 -3.18 2.67
C ILE A 464 0.05 -2.91 4.11
N THR A 465 -1.22 -2.58 4.31
CA THR A 465 -1.83 -2.37 5.60
C THR A 465 -3.03 -3.30 5.74
N PRO A 466 -2.79 -4.59 6.09
CA PRO A 466 -3.85 -5.57 6.29
C PRO A 466 -4.96 -4.98 7.16
N TRP A 467 -6.19 -5.02 6.67
CA TRP A 467 -7.27 -4.27 7.31
C TRP A 467 -7.54 -4.74 8.75
N ARG A 468 -7.19 -5.98 9.11
CA ARG A 468 -7.24 -6.49 10.48
C ARG A 468 -6.27 -5.73 11.40
N ALA A 469 -5.07 -5.43 10.90
CA ALA A 469 -4.09 -4.59 11.60
C ALA A 469 -4.56 -3.13 11.69
N VAL A 470 -5.20 -2.61 10.64
CA VAL A 470 -5.85 -1.28 10.68
C VAL A 470 -6.97 -1.25 11.72
N TYR A 471 -7.81 -2.30 11.75
CA TYR A 471 -8.94 -2.45 12.66
C TYR A 471 -8.52 -2.46 14.14
N ARG A 472 -7.35 -3.01 14.47
CA ARG A 472 -6.81 -2.97 15.84
C ARG A 472 -6.71 -1.55 16.41
N THR A 473 -6.58 -0.53 15.57
CA THR A 473 -6.65 0.88 16.01
C THR A 473 -7.96 1.18 16.74
N THR A 474 -9.08 0.60 16.31
CA THR A 474 -10.38 0.77 16.98
C THR A 474 -10.38 0.25 18.42
N GLN A 475 -9.46 -0.68 18.73
CA GLN A 475 -9.30 -1.30 20.05
C GLN A 475 -8.27 -0.59 20.92
N MET A 476 -7.30 0.12 20.33
CA MET A 476 -6.22 0.80 21.05
C MET A 476 -6.52 2.27 21.35
N ILE A 477 -7.16 3.00 20.42
CA ILE A 477 -7.36 4.45 20.58
C ILE A 477 -8.32 4.74 21.73
N GLY A 478 -8.04 5.82 22.46
CA GLY A 478 -8.82 6.23 23.62
C GLY A 478 -10.24 6.73 23.33
N THR A 479 -10.61 6.92 22.06
CA THR A 479 -11.90 7.43 21.61
C THR A 479 -13.03 6.50 22.04
N PRO A 480 -14.14 7.02 22.61
CA PRO A 480 -15.33 6.23 22.88
C PRO A 480 -15.81 5.49 21.62
N LYS A 481 -16.22 4.22 21.74
CA LYS A 481 -16.51 3.34 20.59
C LYS A 481 -17.61 3.91 19.70
N GLU A 482 -18.61 4.55 20.30
CA GLU A 482 -19.72 5.24 19.63
C GLU A 482 -19.27 6.39 18.71
N ASN A 483 -18.10 6.97 19.00
CA ASN A 483 -17.47 8.06 18.24
C ASN A 483 -16.40 7.56 17.25
N ILE A 484 -16.25 6.24 17.13
CA ILE A 484 -15.42 5.62 16.12
C ILE A 484 -16.31 5.15 14.96
N ARG A 485 -15.86 5.42 13.73
CA ARG A 485 -16.41 4.85 12.50
C ARG A 485 -15.31 4.07 11.81
N PHE A 486 -15.49 2.76 11.67
CA PHE A 486 -14.60 1.92 10.89
C PHE A 486 -15.28 1.52 9.58
N VAL A 487 -14.58 1.75 8.48
CA VAL A 487 -15.04 1.46 7.12
C VAL A 487 -14.04 0.53 6.44
N LEU A 488 -14.55 -0.55 5.85
CA LEU A 488 -13.76 -1.47 5.06
C LEU A 488 -14.10 -1.33 3.58
N SER A 489 -13.21 -0.69 2.82
CA SER A 489 -13.37 -0.53 1.37
C SER A 489 -13.11 -1.85 0.65
N SER A 490 -13.87 -2.16 -0.41
CA SER A 490 -13.75 -3.40 -1.19
C SER A 490 -12.49 -3.53 -2.05
N SER A 491 -11.54 -2.61 -1.94
CA SER A 491 -10.38 -2.49 -2.83
C SER A 491 -9.04 -2.63 -2.09
N GLY A 492 -7.94 -2.69 -2.84
CA GLY A 492 -6.57 -2.79 -2.31
C GLY A 492 -6.03 -1.46 -1.78
N HIS A 493 -4.74 -1.38 -1.41
CA HIS A 493 -4.19 -0.24 -0.66
C HIS A 493 -4.55 1.14 -1.23
N ILE A 494 -4.02 1.50 -2.40
CA ILE A 494 -4.30 2.82 -3.01
C ILE A 494 -5.72 2.89 -3.57
N GLN A 495 -6.27 1.80 -4.09
CA GLN A 495 -7.63 1.77 -4.61
C GLN A 495 -8.69 1.94 -3.50
N SER A 496 -8.36 1.58 -2.26
CA SER A 496 -9.23 1.80 -1.10
C SER A 496 -9.30 3.28 -0.75
N LEU A 497 -8.19 4.01 -0.97
CA LEU A 497 -8.12 5.47 -0.85
C LEU A 497 -8.84 6.15 -2.03
N ILE A 498 -8.55 5.73 -3.26
CA ILE A 498 -9.03 6.31 -4.52
C ILE A 498 -10.31 5.62 -4.97
N ASN A 499 -11.38 5.98 -4.28
CA ASN A 499 -12.72 5.46 -4.55
C ASN A 499 -13.68 6.63 -4.84
N PRO A 500 -13.56 7.34 -5.98
CA PRO A 500 -14.41 8.48 -6.27
C PRO A 500 -15.89 8.09 -6.41
N PRO A 501 -16.85 8.92 -5.95
CA PRO A 501 -18.26 8.72 -6.22
C PRO A 501 -18.56 8.61 -7.71
N GLY A 502 -19.58 7.82 -8.07
CA GLY A 502 -19.91 7.50 -9.46
C GLY A 502 -19.19 6.28 -10.03
N ASN A 503 -18.19 5.73 -9.33
CA ASN A 503 -17.61 4.43 -9.69
C ASN A 503 -18.63 3.31 -9.45
N PRO A 504 -19.12 2.60 -10.50
CA PRO A 504 -20.17 1.58 -10.35
C PRO A 504 -19.68 0.33 -9.61
N LYS A 505 -18.37 0.15 -9.47
CA LYS A 505 -17.76 -0.95 -8.71
C LYS A 505 -17.51 -0.59 -7.24
N ALA A 506 -17.70 0.67 -6.86
CA ALA A 506 -17.48 1.13 -5.49
C ALA A 506 -18.47 0.49 -4.53
N ARG A 507 -17.95 -0.11 -3.48
CA ARG A 507 -18.70 -0.59 -2.32
C ARG A 507 -17.79 -0.64 -1.10
N PHE A 508 -18.38 -0.56 0.08
CA PHE A 508 -17.68 -0.66 1.35
C PHE A 508 -18.55 -1.40 2.38
N PHE A 509 -17.93 -1.83 3.48
CA PHE A 509 -18.57 -2.58 4.54
C PHE A 509 -18.46 -1.84 5.87
N MET A 510 -19.50 -1.94 6.67
CA MET A 510 -19.57 -1.34 8.00
C MET A 510 -20.31 -2.24 8.98
N ASN A 511 -19.95 -2.13 10.24
CA ASN A 511 -20.68 -2.76 11.35
C ASN A 511 -21.09 -1.67 12.33
N SER A 512 -22.27 -1.81 12.94
CA SER A 512 -22.75 -0.91 13.99
C SER A 512 -21.95 -1.04 15.28
N GLY A 513 -21.36 -2.22 15.53
CA GLY A 513 -20.46 -2.48 16.65
C GLY A 513 -19.00 -2.55 16.26
N LEU A 514 -18.13 -2.49 17.29
CA LEU A 514 -16.69 -2.64 17.16
C LEU A 514 -16.17 -3.77 18.08
N PRO A 515 -16.62 -5.03 17.87
CA PRO A 515 -16.14 -6.17 18.66
C PRO A 515 -14.62 -6.31 18.57
N ALA A 516 -14.00 -6.91 19.58
CA ALA A 516 -12.55 -7.11 19.58
C ALA A 516 -12.09 -8.03 18.44
N SER A 517 -12.88 -9.07 18.12
CA SER A 517 -12.58 -9.99 17.03
C SER A 517 -12.94 -9.40 15.67
N THR A 518 -11.99 -9.47 14.75
CA THR A 518 -12.22 -9.09 13.34
C THR A 518 -13.18 -10.04 12.62
N ASP A 519 -13.23 -11.31 13.04
CA ASP A 519 -14.16 -12.29 12.49
C ASP A 519 -15.60 -12.02 12.94
N GLU A 520 -15.78 -11.59 14.20
CA GLU A 520 -17.07 -11.09 14.69
C GLU A 520 -17.47 -9.79 13.97
N TRP A 521 -16.51 -8.89 13.74
CA TRP A 521 -16.76 -7.66 13.00
C TRP A 521 -17.25 -7.94 11.58
N ILE A 522 -16.59 -8.83 10.83
CA ILE A 522 -17.01 -9.25 9.49
C ILE A 522 -18.38 -9.92 9.55
N ALA A 523 -18.60 -10.81 10.51
CA ALA A 523 -19.85 -11.54 10.63
C ALA A 523 -21.05 -10.64 10.89
N GLY A 524 -20.86 -9.44 11.46
CA GLY A 524 -21.91 -8.44 11.65
C GLY A 524 -21.90 -7.29 10.64
N ALA A 525 -20.97 -7.27 9.69
CA ALA A 525 -20.84 -6.17 8.73
C ALA A 525 -21.98 -6.20 7.69
N GLY A 526 -22.46 -5.03 7.28
CA GLY A 526 -23.35 -4.82 6.15
C GLY A 526 -22.59 -4.20 4.97
N GLU A 527 -22.99 -4.57 3.74
CA GLU A 527 -22.46 -3.97 2.51
C GLU A 527 -23.24 -2.71 2.15
N THR A 528 -22.52 -1.64 1.78
CA THR A 528 -23.07 -0.41 1.22
C THR A 528 -22.48 -0.16 -0.16
N LYS A 529 -23.35 0.04 -1.15
CA LYS A 529 -22.94 0.41 -2.52
C LYS A 529 -22.56 1.89 -2.58
N GLY A 530 -21.59 2.21 -3.43
CA GLY A 530 -21.10 3.57 -3.62
C GLY A 530 -19.77 3.82 -2.91
N SER A 531 -19.35 5.08 -2.93
CA SER A 531 -18.10 5.50 -2.32
C SER A 531 -18.27 5.77 -0.83
N TRP A 532 -17.28 5.37 -0.04
CA TRP A 532 -17.21 5.78 1.37
C TRP A 532 -16.85 7.27 1.53
N TRP A 533 -16.39 7.95 0.47
CA TRP A 533 -16.08 9.39 0.50
C TRP A 533 -17.31 10.23 0.82
N ASP A 534 -18.50 9.86 0.34
CA ASP A 534 -19.74 10.56 0.65
C ASP A 534 -20.00 10.55 2.16
N MET A 535 -19.94 9.37 2.77
CA MET A 535 -20.08 9.22 4.22
C MET A 535 -19.01 9.97 5.01
N TRP A 536 -17.75 9.90 4.56
CA TRP A 536 -16.67 10.58 5.25
C TRP A 536 -16.81 12.10 5.16
N ALA A 537 -17.21 12.64 4.00
CA ALA A 537 -17.50 14.06 3.84
C ALA A 537 -18.64 14.51 4.78
N ASP A 538 -19.73 13.75 4.85
CA ASP A 538 -20.85 14.06 5.75
C ASP A 538 -20.41 14.01 7.23
N TRP A 539 -19.68 12.97 7.62
CA TRP A 539 -19.10 12.81 8.96
C TRP A 539 -18.16 13.97 9.35
N LEU A 540 -17.37 14.46 8.39
CA LEU A 540 -16.50 15.62 8.57
C LEU A 540 -17.32 16.90 8.72
N ILE A 541 -18.32 17.11 7.87
CA ILE A 541 -19.17 18.32 7.89
C ILE A 541 -19.87 18.45 9.25
N GLU A 542 -20.45 17.37 9.78
CA GLU A 542 -21.06 17.33 11.12
C GLU A 542 -20.11 17.81 12.22
N ARG A 543 -18.81 17.54 12.06
CA ARG A 543 -17.76 17.88 13.03
C ARG A 543 -17.10 19.23 12.77
N SER A 544 -17.40 19.86 11.63
CA SER A 544 -16.72 21.06 11.17
C SER A 544 -17.39 22.38 11.58
N GLY A 545 -18.42 22.31 12.42
CA GLY A 545 -19.12 23.49 12.95
C GLY A 545 -20.12 24.08 11.95
N LYS A 546 -20.42 25.37 12.08
CA LYS A 546 -21.35 26.06 11.19
C LYS A 546 -20.73 26.27 9.81
N THR A 547 -21.55 26.64 8.84
CA THR A 547 -21.07 27.11 7.54
C THR A 547 -20.82 28.62 7.57
N LYS A 548 -19.78 29.07 6.87
CA LYS A 548 -19.46 30.48 6.64
C LYS A 548 -19.31 30.75 5.14
N ARG A 549 -19.40 32.02 4.73
CA ARG A 549 -19.13 32.40 3.34
C ARG A 549 -17.70 32.04 2.94
N SER A 550 -17.52 31.47 1.75
CA SER A 550 -16.19 31.15 1.23
C SER A 550 -15.43 32.41 0.82
N SER A 551 -14.09 32.33 0.88
CA SER A 551 -13.19 33.38 0.39
C SER A 551 -12.35 32.82 -0.75
N LYS A 552 -12.33 33.52 -1.89
CA LYS A 552 -11.39 33.21 -2.98
C LYS A 552 -9.98 33.73 -2.71
N LYS A 553 -9.82 34.65 -1.74
CA LYS A 553 -8.50 35.08 -1.27
C LYS A 553 -7.93 33.99 -0.36
N LEU A 554 -6.91 33.30 -0.85
CA LEU A 554 -6.16 32.29 -0.11
C LEU A 554 -5.03 32.92 0.71
N GLY A 555 -4.63 32.24 1.78
CA GLY A 555 -3.68 32.73 2.77
C GLY A 555 -4.28 33.80 3.68
N SER A 556 -3.41 34.63 4.24
CA SER A 556 -3.77 35.79 5.05
C SER A 556 -2.71 36.89 4.89
N ALA A 557 -2.88 38.04 5.54
CA ALA A 557 -1.84 39.07 5.53
C ALA A 557 -0.52 38.58 6.13
N ALA A 558 -0.57 37.74 7.16
CA ALA A 558 0.62 37.14 7.80
C ALA A 558 1.18 35.93 7.00
N PHE A 559 0.37 35.34 6.13
CA PHE A 559 0.71 34.14 5.35
C PHE A 559 0.24 34.35 3.90
N PRO A 560 0.89 35.26 3.14
CA PRO A 560 0.51 35.50 1.76
C PRO A 560 0.80 34.27 0.89
N PRO A 561 0.04 34.03 -0.19
CA PRO A 561 0.36 32.99 -1.17
C PRO A 561 1.79 33.11 -1.72
N LEU A 562 2.51 31.99 -1.74
CA LEU A 562 3.91 31.88 -2.19
C LEU A 562 4.04 31.31 -3.61
N GLY A 563 3.00 30.62 -4.10
CA GLY A 563 2.98 29.97 -5.41
C GLY A 563 1.67 29.21 -5.63
N GLU A 564 1.44 28.73 -6.86
CA GLU A 564 0.30 27.85 -7.17
C GLU A 564 0.49 26.45 -6.58
N ALA A 565 -0.61 25.77 -6.25
CA ALA A 565 -0.59 24.31 -6.12
C ALA A 565 -0.17 23.68 -7.47
N PRO A 566 0.56 22.55 -7.48
CA PRO A 566 0.86 21.66 -6.35
C PRO A 566 2.13 22.02 -5.55
N GLY A 567 2.70 23.22 -5.74
CA GLY A 567 3.94 23.66 -5.07
C GLY A 567 5.21 23.15 -5.74
N ASP A 568 6.36 23.51 -5.17
CA ASP A 568 7.67 23.18 -5.74
C ASP A 568 8.18 21.82 -5.23
N TYR A 569 7.89 21.46 -3.97
CA TYR A 569 8.46 20.28 -3.32
C TYR A 569 7.97 18.95 -3.91
N VAL A 570 6.82 18.96 -4.59
CA VAL A 570 6.30 17.78 -5.29
C VAL A 570 7.14 17.40 -6.51
N HIS A 571 7.98 18.30 -7.02
CA HIS A 571 8.78 18.06 -8.23
C HIS A 571 10.16 17.45 -7.95
N GLY A 572 10.62 17.43 -6.69
CA GLY A 572 11.90 16.82 -6.29
C GLY A 572 12.79 17.74 -5.49
#